data_AF-A0A257TFV8-F1
#
_entry.id   AF-A0A257TFV8-F1
#
_cell.length_a   1.000
_cell.length_b   1.000
_cell.length_c   1.000
_cell.angle_alpha   90.00
_cell.angle_beta   90.00
_cell.angle_gamma   90.00
#
_symmetry.space_group_name_H-M   'P 1'
#
loop_
_entity.id
_entity.type
_entity.pdbx_description
1 polymer ?
#
loop_
_entity_poly.entity_id
_entity_poly.type
_entity_poly.pdbx_seq_one_letter_code
_entity_poly.pdbx_strand_id
1 'polypeptide(L)'
;MEYRKDIWFSPRWVLACFYRRRGELGKDFQKHLDFKAMKEAWIVSVMMLGMMKRLGRGGWVQLVDQRKEATPDVRTGFLMNGPGESGKFRYQDVEVVTLTSHSTEPVEEFLKRTKLSRKKAYQADTIILCYVDKDLQTKKWTEIQQDLAATNASYDVYLLGRTDKDKHNYQLARVHPGLDQAVRFDIEEEIKKDYGFKNTLRLGARSMKPSMTTTDEHYRPF
;
A
#
# COMPACT_ATOMS: atom_id res chain seq x y z
N MET A 1 -10.60 -17.72 -7.28
CA MET A 1 -9.57 -17.36 -6.30
C MET A 1 -10.20 -17.38 -4.92
N GLU A 2 -9.63 -18.11 -3.96
CA GLU A 2 -10.14 -18.15 -2.59
C GLU A 2 -9.36 -17.16 -1.73
N TYR A 3 -9.97 -16.02 -1.43
CA TYR A 3 -9.39 -15.02 -0.55
C TYR A 3 -9.41 -15.51 0.90
N ARG A 4 -8.24 -15.60 1.52
CA ARG A 4 -8.04 -16.10 2.88
C ARG A 4 -7.71 -14.96 3.84
N LYS A 5 -8.64 -14.64 4.75
CA LYS A 5 -8.50 -13.56 5.75
C LYS A 5 -7.43 -13.81 6.82
N ASP A 6 -6.92 -15.04 6.92
CA ASP A 6 -5.86 -15.41 7.86
C ASP A 6 -4.46 -15.27 7.28
N ILE A 7 -4.32 -15.11 5.95
CA ILE A 7 -3.03 -15.01 5.27
C ILE A 7 -2.67 -13.56 4.99
N TRP A 8 -1.43 -13.24 5.29
CA TRP A 8 -0.74 -12.02 4.96
C TRP A 8 0.49 -12.35 4.14
N PHE A 9 0.80 -11.53 3.15
CA PHE A 9 1.90 -11.72 2.21
C PHE A 9 2.92 -10.62 2.40
N SER A 10 4.20 -10.95 2.28
CA SER A 10 5.22 -9.92 2.19
C SER A 10 5.03 -9.08 0.92
N PRO A 11 5.38 -7.79 0.95
CA PRO A 11 5.32 -6.93 -0.24
C PRO A 11 6.12 -7.51 -1.42
N ARG A 12 7.31 -8.05 -1.15
CA ARG A 12 8.15 -8.73 -2.16
C ARG A 12 7.38 -9.84 -2.88
N TRP A 13 6.67 -10.68 -2.14
CA TRP A 13 5.93 -11.80 -2.71
C TRP A 13 4.77 -11.32 -3.58
N VAL A 14 4.02 -10.33 -3.11
CA VAL A 14 2.91 -9.73 -3.89
C VAL A 14 3.43 -9.13 -5.20
N LEU A 15 4.55 -8.39 -5.16
CA LEU A 15 5.18 -7.84 -6.36
C LEU A 15 5.61 -8.93 -7.34
N ALA A 16 6.27 -9.99 -6.85
CA ALA A 16 6.70 -11.12 -7.69
C ALA A 16 5.52 -11.82 -8.39
N CYS A 17 4.42 -12.05 -7.66
CA CYS A 17 3.21 -12.63 -8.22
C CYS A 17 2.55 -11.72 -9.26
N PHE A 18 2.51 -10.40 -9.02
CA PHE A 18 1.99 -9.43 -9.98
C PHE A 18 2.76 -9.48 -11.32
N TYR A 19 4.10 -9.43 -11.27
CA TYR A 19 4.91 -9.49 -12.49
C TYR A 19 4.79 -10.82 -13.23
N ARG A 20 4.73 -11.94 -12.50
CA ARG A 20 4.50 -13.26 -13.09
C ARG A 20 3.16 -13.28 -13.83
N ARG A 21 2.08 -12.85 -13.17
CA ARG A 21 0.74 -12.85 -13.76
C ARG A 21 0.63 -11.94 -14.97
N ARG A 22 1.30 -10.78 -14.93
CA ARG A 22 1.44 -9.89 -16.08
C ARG A 22 2.16 -10.56 -17.25
N GLY A 23 3.22 -11.33 -16.99
CA GLY A 23 3.93 -12.10 -18.00
C GLY A 23 3.07 -13.21 -18.63
N GLU A 24 2.34 -13.95 -17.80
CA GLU A 24 1.42 -15.02 -18.24
C GLU A 24 0.28 -14.51 -19.12
N LEU A 25 -0.34 -13.39 -18.74
CA LEU A 25 -1.50 -12.83 -19.45
C LEU A 25 -1.14 -11.87 -20.59
N GLY A 26 0.10 -11.40 -20.64
CA GLY A 26 0.61 -10.52 -21.69
C GLY A 26 -0.28 -9.28 -21.91
N LYS A 27 -0.76 -9.11 -23.15
CA LYS A 27 -1.58 -7.94 -23.56
C LYS A 27 -2.97 -7.91 -22.92
N ASP A 28 -3.48 -9.06 -22.49
CA ASP A 28 -4.82 -9.15 -21.89
C ASP A 28 -4.81 -8.97 -20.38
N PHE A 29 -3.64 -8.74 -19.78
CA PHE A 29 -3.50 -8.55 -18.34
C PHE A 29 -4.46 -7.48 -17.77
N GLN A 30 -4.62 -6.35 -18.48
CA GLN A 30 -5.49 -5.25 -18.04
C GLN A 30 -6.99 -5.56 -18.17
N LYS A 31 -7.37 -6.56 -18.98
CA LYS A 31 -8.76 -6.97 -19.20
C LYS A 31 -9.21 -8.04 -18.21
N HIS A 32 -8.28 -8.61 -17.43
CA HIS A 32 -8.58 -9.66 -16.48
C HIS A 32 -9.46 -9.14 -15.33
N LEU A 33 -10.43 -9.93 -14.89
CA LEU A 33 -11.40 -9.54 -13.85
C LEU A 33 -10.72 -9.06 -12.55
N ASP A 34 -9.63 -9.72 -12.17
CA ASP A 34 -8.87 -9.40 -10.95
C ASP A 34 -7.82 -8.29 -11.15
N PHE A 35 -7.73 -7.66 -12.33
CA PHE A 35 -6.68 -6.67 -12.63
C PHE A 35 -6.67 -5.50 -11.63
N LYS A 36 -7.85 -4.99 -11.28
CA LYS A 36 -7.98 -3.88 -10.33
C LYS A 36 -7.38 -4.24 -8.97
N ALA A 37 -7.82 -5.36 -8.38
CA ALA A 37 -7.32 -5.83 -7.10
C ALA A 37 -5.81 -6.14 -7.13
N MET A 38 -5.32 -6.75 -8.22
CA MET A 38 -3.88 -6.96 -8.45
C MET A 38 -3.10 -5.65 -8.46
N LYS A 39 -3.61 -4.64 -9.15
CA LYS A 39 -2.96 -3.34 -9.27
C LYS A 39 -2.94 -2.59 -7.94
N GLU A 40 -4.04 -2.62 -7.18
CA GLU A 40 -4.13 -2.01 -5.85
C GLU A 40 -3.17 -2.67 -4.86
N ALA A 41 -3.13 -4.00 -4.82
CA ALA A 41 -2.18 -4.74 -4.01
C ALA A 41 -0.72 -4.49 -4.41
N TRP A 42 -0.42 -4.35 -5.70
CA TRP A 42 0.91 -3.93 -6.18
C TRP A 42 1.26 -2.52 -5.69
N ILE A 43 0.37 -1.54 -5.84
CA ILE A 43 0.58 -0.15 -5.37
C ILE A 43 0.87 -0.14 -3.86
N VAL A 44 0.06 -0.83 -3.06
CA VAL A 44 0.21 -0.91 -1.61
C VAL A 44 1.49 -1.64 -1.22
N SER A 45 1.91 -2.64 -1.98
CA SER A 45 3.19 -3.31 -1.76
C SER A 45 4.39 -2.38 -2.00
N VAL A 46 4.32 -1.51 -3.01
CA VAL A 46 5.35 -0.49 -3.23
C VAL A 46 5.38 0.52 -2.07
N MET A 47 4.21 0.98 -1.60
CA MET A 47 4.13 1.82 -0.39
C MET A 47 4.78 1.13 0.82
N MET A 48 4.49 -0.16 1.03
CA MET A 48 5.01 -0.93 2.15
C MET A 48 6.53 -1.06 2.12
N LEU A 49 7.16 -1.19 0.94
CA LEU A 49 8.63 -1.14 0.85
C LEU A 49 9.19 0.21 1.35
N GLY A 50 8.56 1.33 0.97
CA GLY A 50 8.92 2.65 1.48
C GLY A 50 8.75 2.78 3.00
N MET A 51 7.66 2.24 3.54
CA MET A 51 7.40 2.22 4.99
C MET A 51 8.41 1.34 5.73
N MET A 52 8.74 0.17 5.20
CA MET A 52 9.75 -0.73 5.77
C MET A 52 11.13 -0.07 5.82
N LYS A 53 11.54 0.60 4.73
CA LYS A 53 12.77 1.40 4.69
C LYS A 53 12.79 2.47 5.78
N ARG A 54 11.67 3.19 5.94
CA ARG A 54 11.55 4.24 6.95
C ARG A 54 11.62 3.73 8.37
N LEU A 55 10.93 2.62 8.65
CA LEU A 55 10.75 2.09 10.00
C LEU A 55 11.84 1.09 10.39
N GLY A 56 12.64 0.61 9.44
CA GLY A 56 13.66 -0.41 9.67
C GLY A 56 13.10 -1.77 10.11
N ARG A 57 11.87 -2.11 9.72
CA ARG A 57 11.19 -3.35 10.14
C ARG A 57 10.30 -3.92 9.05
N GLY A 58 10.09 -5.23 9.08
CA GLY A 58 9.24 -5.95 8.13
C GLY A 58 7.76 -5.63 8.28
N GLY A 59 7.03 -5.76 7.17
CA GLY A 59 5.59 -5.57 7.11
C GLY A 59 4.93 -6.53 6.13
N TRP A 60 3.61 -6.62 6.19
CA TRP A 60 2.81 -7.52 5.36
C TRP A 60 1.61 -6.80 4.75
N VAL A 61 1.09 -7.41 3.69
CA VAL A 61 -0.06 -6.98 2.90
C VAL A 61 -1.07 -8.11 2.86
N GLN A 62 -2.35 -7.79 3.06
CA GLN A 62 -3.44 -8.73 2.88
C GLN A 62 -4.40 -8.19 1.82
N LEU A 63 -4.74 -9.05 0.87
CA LEU A 63 -5.74 -8.77 -0.14
C LEU A 63 -7.14 -8.95 0.45
N VAL A 64 -8.08 -8.13 0.01
CA VAL A 64 -9.48 -8.18 0.43
C VAL A 64 -10.34 -8.77 -0.69
N ASP A 65 -11.32 -9.61 -0.31
CA ASP A 65 -12.31 -10.13 -1.24
C ASP A 65 -13.34 -9.03 -1.56
N GLN A 66 -13.17 -8.34 -2.69
CA GLN A 66 -14.06 -7.25 -3.10
C GLN A 66 -15.52 -7.68 -3.32
N ARG A 67 -15.81 -9.00 -3.38
CA ARG A 67 -17.19 -9.51 -3.45
C ARG A 67 -17.86 -9.58 -2.07
N LYS A 68 -17.07 -9.62 -1.00
CA LYS A 68 -17.56 -9.73 0.39
C LYS A 68 -17.39 -8.43 1.18
N GLU A 69 -16.38 -7.64 0.83
CA GLU A 69 -16.04 -6.39 1.50
C GLU A 69 -15.80 -5.31 0.45
N ALA A 70 -16.61 -4.24 0.48
CA ALA A 70 -16.47 -3.12 -0.44
C ALA A 70 -15.31 -2.17 -0.08
N THR A 71 -14.85 -2.23 1.17
CA THR A 71 -13.75 -1.46 1.76
C THR A 71 -13.10 -2.32 2.85
N PRO A 72 -11.77 -2.27 3.04
CA PRO A 72 -10.81 -1.50 2.25
C PRO A 72 -10.40 -2.21 0.95
N ASP A 73 -9.67 -1.51 0.08
CA ASP A 73 -9.04 -2.13 -1.10
C ASP A 73 -7.98 -3.18 -0.69
N VAL A 74 -7.15 -2.85 0.30
CA VAL A 74 -6.04 -3.69 0.78
C VAL A 74 -5.83 -3.44 2.28
N ARG A 75 -5.30 -4.41 3.02
CA ARG A 75 -4.82 -4.21 4.40
C ARG A 75 -3.31 -4.31 4.49
N THR A 76 -2.72 -3.56 5.40
CA THR A 76 -1.28 -3.63 5.72
C THR A 76 -1.08 -3.89 7.20
N GLY A 77 0.03 -4.50 7.58
CA GLY A 77 0.31 -4.74 9.00
C GLY A 77 1.77 -4.92 9.33
N PHE A 78 2.07 -4.70 10.61
CA PHE A 78 3.39 -4.76 11.20
C PHE A 78 3.34 -5.53 12.52
N LEU A 79 4.45 -6.18 12.87
CA LEU A 79 4.68 -6.60 14.23
C LEU A 79 5.14 -5.41 15.07
N MET A 80 4.53 -5.25 16.23
CA MET A 80 4.85 -4.21 17.18
C MET A 80 6.11 -4.60 17.95
N ASN A 81 7.03 -3.63 18.07
CA ASN A 81 8.25 -3.73 18.84
C ASN A 81 8.20 -2.62 19.90
N GLY A 82 7.78 -2.96 21.12
CA GLY A 82 7.65 -2.01 22.22
C GLY A 82 7.34 -2.71 23.56
N PRO A 83 7.58 -2.04 24.70
CA PRO A 83 7.26 -2.58 26.02
C PRO A 83 5.78 -2.97 26.12
N GLY A 84 5.49 -4.23 26.45
CA GLY A 84 4.11 -4.75 26.55
C GLY A 84 3.38 -5.00 25.21
N GLU A 85 4.02 -4.71 24.08
CA GLU A 85 3.44 -4.92 22.73
C GLU A 85 4.28 -5.80 21.82
N SER A 86 5.47 -6.20 22.25
CA SER A 86 6.36 -7.06 21.47
C SER A 86 5.63 -8.31 20.95
N GLY A 87 5.66 -8.50 19.63
CA GLY A 87 5.03 -9.63 18.96
C GLY A 87 3.52 -9.49 18.70
N LYS A 88 2.87 -8.39 19.11
CA LYS A 88 1.49 -8.10 18.71
C LYS A 88 1.47 -7.66 17.24
N PHE A 89 0.55 -8.19 16.47
CA PHE A 89 0.31 -7.76 15.10
C PHE A 89 -0.73 -6.63 15.09
N ARG A 90 -0.39 -5.50 14.48
CA ARG A 90 -1.34 -4.41 14.20
C ARG A 90 -1.48 -4.25 12.71
N TYR A 91 -2.71 -4.04 12.26
CA TYR A 91 -3.01 -3.78 10.87
C TYR A 91 -3.79 -2.48 10.69
N GLN A 92 -3.77 -1.99 9.47
CA GLN A 92 -4.43 -0.78 9.00
C GLN A 92 -5.07 -1.06 7.65
N ASP A 93 -6.24 -0.47 7.46
CA ASP A 93 -6.98 -0.51 6.22
C ASP A 93 -6.39 0.52 5.24
N VAL A 94 -6.24 0.16 3.96
CA VAL A 94 -5.67 1.03 2.94
C VAL A 94 -6.63 1.17 1.76
N GLU A 95 -6.95 2.42 1.47
CA GLU A 95 -7.79 2.83 0.34
C GLU A 95 -6.91 3.47 -0.73
N VAL A 96 -6.91 2.87 -1.90
CA VAL A 96 -6.07 3.30 -3.01
C VAL A 96 -6.86 4.25 -3.90
N VAL A 97 -6.19 5.31 -4.32
CA VAL A 97 -6.69 6.20 -5.36
C VAL A 97 -5.54 6.49 -6.32
N THR A 98 -5.78 6.42 -7.63
CA THR A 98 -4.75 6.67 -8.64
C THR A 98 -5.03 7.98 -9.37
N LEU A 99 -4.07 8.90 -9.31
CA LEU A 99 -4.04 10.11 -10.12
C LEU A 99 -3.26 9.81 -11.41
N THR A 100 -3.96 9.73 -12.53
CA THR A 100 -3.36 9.34 -13.82
C THR A 100 -2.99 10.56 -14.66
N SER A 101 -2.31 10.33 -15.78
CA SER A 101 -2.04 11.34 -16.81
C SER A 101 -3.31 11.98 -17.41
N HIS A 102 -4.47 11.32 -17.32
CA HIS A 102 -5.75 11.87 -17.79
C HIS A 102 -6.38 12.85 -16.79
N SER A 103 -5.89 12.90 -15.54
CA SER A 103 -6.37 13.85 -14.55
C SER A 103 -5.74 15.21 -14.78
N THR A 104 -6.56 16.21 -15.13
CA THR A 104 -6.10 17.60 -15.36
C THR A 104 -5.94 18.40 -14.07
N GLU A 105 -6.57 17.96 -12.98
CA GLU A 105 -6.52 18.67 -11.69
C GLU A 105 -5.23 18.38 -10.89
N PRO A 106 -4.84 19.28 -9.98
CA PRO A 106 -3.80 19.06 -8.97
C PRO A 106 -4.16 17.94 -7.98
N VAL A 107 -3.13 17.37 -7.32
CA VAL A 107 -3.32 16.20 -6.44
C VAL A 107 -4.18 16.51 -5.21
N GLU A 108 -4.06 17.72 -4.65
CA GLU A 108 -4.84 18.18 -3.51
C GLU A 108 -6.32 18.34 -3.85
N GLU A 109 -6.64 18.87 -5.03
CA GLU A 109 -8.03 19.01 -5.50
C GLU A 109 -8.65 17.65 -5.76
N PHE A 110 -7.89 16.77 -6.43
CA PHE A 110 -8.29 15.39 -6.67
C PHE A 110 -8.60 14.66 -5.36
N LEU A 111 -7.74 14.79 -4.34
CA LEU A 111 -7.93 14.17 -3.03
C LEU A 111 -9.15 14.75 -2.30
N LYS A 112 -9.31 16.08 -2.27
CA LYS A 112 -10.49 16.77 -1.71
C LYS A 112 -11.79 16.30 -2.35
N ARG A 113 -11.79 16.11 -3.66
CA ARG A 113 -12.96 15.67 -4.42
C ARG A 113 -13.29 14.18 -4.20
N THR A 114 -12.28 13.32 -4.10
CA THR A 114 -12.47 11.86 -4.13
C THR A 114 -12.54 11.21 -2.75
N LYS A 115 -11.54 11.44 -1.89
CA LYS A 115 -11.34 10.68 -0.64
C LYS A 115 -11.39 11.55 0.62
N LEU A 116 -11.22 12.88 0.52
CA LEU A 116 -11.28 13.83 1.64
C LEU A 116 -12.56 14.68 1.66
N SER A 117 -13.54 14.35 0.82
CA SER A 117 -14.83 15.04 0.85
C SER A 117 -15.59 14.70 2.13
N ARG A 118 -16.35 15.66 2.68
CA ARG A 118 -17.18 15.47 3.89
C ARG A 118 -18.20 14.32 3.79
N LYS A 119 -18.47 13.83 2.58
CA LYS A 119 -19.40 12.71 2.32
C LYS A 119 -18.75 11.33 2.52
N LYS A 120 -17.43 11.26 2.65
CA LYS A 120 -16.68 10.02 2.89
C LYS A 120 -16.30 9.95 4.36
N ALA A 121 -16.81 8.95 5.06
CA ALA A 121 -16.47 8.66 6.44
C ALA A 121 -15.59 7.41 6.48
N TYR A 122 -14.28 7.62 6.53
CA TYR A 122 -13.32 6.55 6.79
C TYR A 122 -13.04 6.46 8.29
N GLN A 123 -12.65 5.27 8.76
CA GLN A 123 -12.21 5.10 10.14
C GLN A 123 -10.84 5.78 10.32
N ALA A 124 -10.51 6.18 11.55
CA ALA A 124 -9.28 6.94 11.83
C ALA A 124 -7.99 6.14 11.57
N ASP A 125 -8.08 4.81 11.56
CA ASP A 125 -6.99 3.88 11.25
C ASP A 125 -6.87 3.53 9.77
N THR A 126 -7.72 4.10 8.90
CA THR A 126 -7.62 3.97 7.45
C THR A 126 -6.49 4.86 6.92
N ILE A 127 -5.71 4.36 5.96
CA ILE A 127 -4.77 5.14 5.16
C ILE A 127 -5.38 5.39 3.79
N ILE A 128 -5.37 6.65 3.34
CA ILE A 128 -5.58 6.96 1.92
C ILE A 128 -4.23 6.99 1.22
N LEU A 129 -4.04 6.09 0.26
CA LEU A 129 -2.84 6.05 -0.58
C LEU A 129 -3.15 6.60 -1.98
N CYS A 130 -2.63 7.79 -2.26
CA CYS A 130 -2.66 8.36 -3.60
C CYS A 130 -1.44 7.91 -4.41
N TYR A 131 -1.66 7.03 -5.38
CA TYR A 131 -0.64 6.70 -6.38
C TYR A 131 -0.65 7.75 -7.48
N VAL A 132 0.46 8.47 -7.64
CA VAL A 132 0.62 9.53 -8.64
C VAL A 132 1.34 8.94 -9.85
N ASP A 133 0.55 8.58 -10.86
CA ASP A 133 0.99 7.98 -12.13
C ASP A 133 1.11 9.05 -13.23
N LYS A 134 1.66 10.20 -12.86
CA LYS A 134 2.04 11.30 -13.75
C LYS A 134 3.18 12.09 -13.12
N ASP A 135 3.82 12.95 -13.89
CA ASP A 135 4.76 13.92 -13.32
C ASP A 135 3.99 14.81 -12.32
N LEU A 136 4.46 14.84 -11.06
CA LEU A 136 3.96 15.77 -10.06
C LEU A 136 4.25 17.18 -10.56
N GLN A 137 3.22 17.86 -11.06
CA GLN A 137 3.37 19.22 -11.53
C GLN A 137 3.71 20.13 -10.35
N THR A 138 4.93 20.69 -10.42
CA THR A 138 5.43 21.96 -9.85
C THR A 138 5.30 22.27 -8.35
N LYS A 139 4.33 21.73 -7.62
CA LYS A 139 4.16 21.99 -6.18
C LYS A 139 5.08 21.13 -5.32
N LYS A 140 5.61 21.74 -4.27
CA LYS A 140 6.38 21.02 -3.24
C LYS A 140 5.43 20.25 -2.32
N TRP A 141 5.92 19.15 -1.74
CA TRP A 141 5.19 18.36 -0.74
C TRP A 141 4.61 19.20 0.42
N THR A 142 5.32 20.25 0.82
CA THR A 142 4.89 21.22 1.85
C THR A 142 3.65 22.01 1.44
N GLU A 143 3.57 22.43 0.18
CA GLU A 143 2.42 23.19 -0.34
C GLU A 143 1.19 22.28 -0.42
N ILE A 144 1.39 21.03 -0.87
CA ILE A 144 0.32 20.03 -0.88
C ILE A 144 -0.19 19.78 0.55
N GLN A 145 0.71 19.62 1.54
CA GLN A 145 0.29 19.42 2.93
C GLN A 145 -0.50 20.62 3.46
N GLN A 146 -0.07 21.86 3.19
CA GLN A 146 -0.80 23.07 3.61
C GLN A 146 -2.20 23.10 3.00
N ASP A 147 -2.33 22.79 1.71
CA ASP A 147 -3.63 22.74 1.03
C ASP A 147 -4.54 21.66 1.63
N LEU A 148 -3.98 20.54 2.09
CA LEU A 148 -4.72 19.44 2.71
C LEU A 148 -5.00 19.64 4.21
N ALA A 149 -4.23 20.48 4.91
CA ALA A 149 -4.38 20.75 6.34
C ALA A 149 -5.73 21.41 6.68
N ALA A 150 -6.34 22.10 5.72
CA ALA A 150 -7.68 22.68 5.85
C ALA A 150 -8.81 21.62 5.83
N THR A 151 -8.49 20.34 5.64
CA THR A 151 -9.48 19.25 5.67
C THR A 151 -9.65 18.71 7.09
N ASN A 152 -10.88 18.38 7.49
CA ASN A 152 -11.16 17.77 8.80
C ASN A 152 -10.99 16.24 8.79
N ALA A 153 -10.14 15.72 7.91
CA ALA A 153 -9.88 14.28 7.86
C ALA A 153 -9.14 13.86 9.15
N SER A 154 -9.48 12.71 9.71
CA SER A 154 -8.83 12.16 10.91
C SER A 154 -7.84 11.04 10.59
N TYR A 155 -7.58 10.80 9.32
CA TYR A 155 -6.82 9.67 8.79
C TYR A 155 -5.58 10.14 8.02
N ASP A 156 -4.62 9.22 7.89
CA ASP A 156 -3.37 9.50 7.19
C ASP A 156 -3.58 9.50 5.67
N VAL A 157 -2.93 10.45 4.98
CA VAL A 157 -2.85 10.47 3.51
C VAL A 157 -1.40 10.38 3.10
N TYR A 158 -1.08 9.37 2.28
CA TYR A 158 0.22 9.19 1.67
C TYR A 158 0.14 9.46 0.18
N LEU A 159 1.16 10.11 -0.38
CA LEU A 159 1.37 10.08 -1.84
C LEU A 159 2.58 9.22 -2.16
N LEU A 160 2.40 8.39 -3.17
CA LEU A 160 3.43 7.53 -3.74
C LEU A 160 3.56 7.88 -5.22
N GLY A 161 4.74 8.30 -5.64
CA GLY A 161 5.01 8.65 -7.04
C GLY A 161 6.36 8.12 -7.49
N ARG A 162 6.51 7.98 -8.81
CA ARG A 162 7.83 7.70 -9.41
C ARG A 162 8.67 8.97 -9.41
N THR A 163 9.97 8.84 -9.12
CA THR A 163 10.92 9.96 -9.24
C THR A 163 11.71 9.93 -10.54
N ASP A 164 11.67 8.80 -11.24
CA ASP A 164 12.35 8.56 -12.52
C ASP A 164 11.42 7.69 -13.37
N LYS A 165 11.23 8.03 -14.65
CA LYS A 165 10.30 7.32 -15.55
C LYS A 165 10.85 5.97 -15.99
N ASP A 166 12.17 5.85 -16.09
CA ASP A 166 12.86 4.70 -16.66
C ASP A 166 13.39 3.74 -15.57
N LYS A 167 13.41 4.20 -14.31
CA LYS A 167 13.85 3.41 -13.16
C LYS A 167 12.70 3.07 -12.23
N HIS A 168 12.84 2.00 -11.47
CA HIS A 168 11.90 1.63 -10.41
C HIS A 168 12.12 2.43 -9.12
N ASN A 169 12.39 3.73 -9.27
CA ASN A 169 12.61 4.67 -8.18
C ASN A 169 11.32 5.38 -7.79
N TYR A 170 11.01 5.36 -6.50
CA TYR A 170 9.81 5.89 -5.91
C TYR A 170 10.11 6.85 -4.77
N GLN A 171 9.17 7.76 -4.55
CA GLN A 171 9.12 8.61 -3.37
C GLN A 171 7.78 8.42 -2.67
N LEU A 172 7.84 8.23 -1.35
CA LEU A 172 6.70 8.13 -0.47
C LEU A 172 6.77 9.24 0.58
N ALA A 173 5.67 9.95 0.80
CA ALA A 173 5.54 10.86 1.93
C ALA A 173 4.11 10.84 2.46
N ARG A 174 3.97 10.95 3.79
CA ARG A 174 2.71 11.33 4.41
C ARG A 174 2.53 12.82 4.24
N VAL A 175 1.39 13.25 3.72
CA VAL A 175 1.05 14.67 3.46
C VAL A 175 -0.11 15.16 4.30
N HIS A 176 -0.74 14.29 5.08
CA HIS A 176 -1.80 14.64 6.02
C HIS A 176 -1.83 13.59 7.14
N PRO A 177 -2.07 13.96 8.42
CA PRO A 177 -2.32 15.33 8.91
C PRO A 177 -1.07 16.21 8.97
N GLY A 178 0.12 15.60 8.96
CA GLY A 178 1.40 16.30 8.91
C GLY A 178 2.26 15.83 7.74
N LEU A 179 3.28 16.61 7.41
CA LEU A 179 4.29 16.22 6.43
C LEU A 179 5.39 15.44 7.14
N ASP A 180 5.58 14.19 6.74
CA ASP A 180 6.75 13.42 7.14
C ASP A 180 7.92 13.64 6.17
N GLN A 181 9.14 13.32 6.62
CA GLN A 181 10.29 13.27 5.72
C GLN A 181 10.01 12.26 4.59
N ALA A 182 10.10 12.75 3.36
CA ALA A 182 9.88 11.91 2.19
C ALA A 182 10.97 10.84 2.06
N VAL A 183 10.55 9.61 1.79
CA VAL A 183 11.43 8.44 1.67
C VAL A 183 11.60 8.12 0.20
N ARG A 184 12.84 8.11 -0.27
CA ARG A 184 13.20 7.70 -1.64
C ARG A 184 13.77 6.29 -1.65
N PHE A 185 13.34 5.47 -2.60
CA PHE A 185 13.75 4.08 -2.67
C PHE A 185 13.61 3.48 -4.06
N ASP A 186 14.50 2.56 -4.39
CA ASP A 186 14.42 1.72 -5.56
C ASP A 186 13.75 0.39 -5.19
N ILE A 187 12.73 -0.04 -5.93
CA ILE A 187 12.00 -1.29 -5.63
C ILE A 187 12.95 -2.50 -5.66
N GLU A 188 13.83 -2.60 -6.65
CA GLU A 188 14.71 -3.75 -6.84
C GLU A 188 15.75 -3.88 -5.73
N GLU A 189 16.23 -2.76 -5.20
CA GLU A 189 17.10 -2.74 -4.03
C GLU A 189 16.32 -3.14 -2.76
N GLU A 190 15.15 -2.54 -2.53
CA GLU A 190 14.40 -2.76 -1.29
C GLU A 190 13.87 -4.19 -1.15
N ILE A 191 13.49 -4.87 -2.25
CA ILE A 191 13.06 -6.28 -2.19
C ILE A 191 14.20 -7.25 -1.81
N LYS A 192 15.46 -6.85 -1.96
CA LYS A 192 16.63 -7.68 -1.63
C LYS A 192 17.04 -7.55 -0.16
N LYS A 193 16.61 -6.48 0.53
CA LYS A 193 16.94 -6.25 1.93
C LYS A 193 16.19 -7.20 2.85
N ASP A 194 16.87 -7.64 3.89
CA ASP A 194 16.26 -8.39 4.97
C ASP A 194 15.72 -7.43 6.04
N TYR A 195 14.40 -7.35 6.16
CA TYR A 195 13.73 -6.63 7.24
C TYR A 195 13.17 -7.59 8.31
N GLY A 196 13.65 -8.83 8.37
CA GLY A 196 13.27 -9.81 9.38
C GLY A 196 11.86 -10.40 9.20
N PHE A 197 11.31 -10.39 7.98
CA PHE A 197 9.99 -10.97 7.66
C PHE A 197 10.11 -12.19 6.74
N LYS A 198 9.09 -13.07 6.78
CA LYS A 198 8.94 -14.18 5.83
C LYS A 198 7.91 -13.86 4.75
N ASN A 199 7.92 -14.64 3.68
CA ASN A 199 7.04 -14.44 2.51
C ASN A 199 5.57 -14.42 2.87
N THR A 200 5.17 -15.22 3.85
CA THR A 200 3.80 -15.28 4.34
C THR A 200 3.79 -15.24 5.87
N LEU A 201 2.68 -14.72 6.37
CA LEU A 201 2.33 -14.70 7.78
C LEU A 201 0.91 -15.23 7.89
N ARG A 202 0.69 -16.23 8.76
CA ARG A 202 -0.66 -16.66 9.13
C ARG A 202 -0.99 -16.22 10.54
N LEU A 203 -2.20 -15.69 10.72
CA LEU A 203 -2.76 -15.38 12.02
C LEU A 203 -3.74 -16.50 12.41
N GLY A 204 -3.46 -17.20 13.51
CA GLY A 204 -4.32 -18.28 13.98
C GLY A 204 -5.67 -17.75 14.51
N ALA A 205 -6.76 -18.50 14.29
CA ALA A 205 -8.12 -18.13 14.67
C ALA A 205 -8.33 -17.83 16.17
N ARG A 206 -7.39 -18.22 17.04
CA ARG A 206 -7.45 -18.02 18.50
C ARG A 206 -6.21 -17.37 19.11
N SER A 207 -5.21 -17.04 18.30
CA SER A 207 -4.01 -16.36 18.79
C SER A 207 -3.44 -15.49 17.69
N MET A 208 -3.26 -14.19 17.97
CA MET A 208 -2.42 -13.28 17.18
C MET A 208 -0.93 -13.66 17.25
N LYS A 209 -0.60 -14.95 17.44
CA LYS A 209 0.76 -15.46 17.38
C LYS A 209 1.08 -15.75 15.92
N PRO A 210 2.01 -14.99 15.31
CA PRO A 210 2.40 -15.19 13.93
C PRO A 210 3.07 -16.56 13.73
N SER A 211 2.54 -17.42 12.86
CA SER A 211 3.33 -18.53 12.31
C SER A 211 3.93 -18.10 10.97
N MET A 212 5.25 -17.99 10.94
CA MET A 212 5.98 -17.63 9.73
C MET A 212 6.34 -18.89 8.93
N THR A 213 5.92 -18.99 7.67
CA THR A 213 6.32 -20.11 6.80
C THR A 213 7.11 -19.59 5.60
N THR A 214 8.10 -20.38 5.17
CA THR A 214 9.09 -19.92 4.17
C THR A 214 8.50 -19.88 2.76
N THR A 215 7.62 -20.81 2.43
CA THR A 215 6.92 -20.90 1.14
C THR A 215 6.00 -22.12 1.21
N ASP A 216 4.69 -21.91 1.07
CA ASP A 216 3.81 -22.95 0.53
C ASP A 216 3.53 -22.49 -0.90
N GLU A 217 4.01 -23.21 -1.91
CA GLU A 217 3.68 -22.91 -3.32
C GLU A 217 2.17 -22.92 -3.60
N HIS A 218 1.41 -23.50 -2.66
CA HIS A 218 -0.04 -23.55 -2.62
C HIS A 218 -0.72 -22.19 -2.34
N TYR A 219 -0.01 -21.16 -1.85
CA TYR A 219 -0.61 -19.84 -1.57
C TYR A 219 -0.05 -18.76 -2.49
N ARG A 220 -0.79 -18.51 -3.57
CA ARG A 220 -0.56 -17.36 -4.44
C ARG A 220 -1.60 -16.29 -4.13
N PRO A 221 -1.19 -15.02 -4.00
CA PRO A 221 -2.14 -13.91 -3.87
C PRO A 221 -3.00 -13.74 -5.13
N PHE A 222 -2.51 -14.21 -6.30
CA PHE A 222 -3.20 -14.19 -7.59
C PHE A 222 -2.93 -15.44 -8.42
#